data_AF-A0A7Y5F270-F1
#
_entry.id   AF-A0A7Y5F270-F1
#
_cell.length_a   1.000
_cell.length_b   1.000
_cell.length_c   1.000
_cell.angle_alpha   90.00
_cell.angle_beta   90.00
_cell.angle_gamma   90.00
#
_symmetry.space_group_name_H-M   'P 1'
#
loop_
_entity.id
_entity.type
_entity.pdbx_description
1 polymer ?
#
loop_
_entity_poly.entity_id
_entity_poly.type
_entity_poly.pdbx_seq_one_letter_code
_entity_poly.pdbx_strand_id
1 'polypeptide(L)'
;MSTPPNLLAEKIYTLAARLPEALIASLVTPFLQEKPVPHVSQFIATLPHPAIQAEMESLIHLWQTEHPDIHASGLALAFLTATHAARQHREAQSLELVWTGPRSPNLPLRRTDQALLQLIQEAQTRLWIISFAVYKAQPILDALLAAAQRGVTVSLLLETPDSSADKISFDPLLALGEELRAYAHLYVWPKEKRALSPDGKHGSLHAKAAIADGQTLLISSANLTEYAMNLNMELGVLIRGGALPGQVEGHFEELRREGIVVVSK
;
A
#
# COMPACT_ATOMS: atom_id res chain seq x y z
N MET A 1 13.02 36.09 16.39
CA MET A 1 13.69 34.78 16.33
C MET A 1 13.57 34.33 14.89
N SER A 2 14.68 34.09 14.21
CA SER A 2 14.69 33.64 12.81
C SER A 2 13.99 32.29 12.70
N THR A 3 12.93 32.24 11.90
CA THR A 3 12.20 31.01 11.58
C THR A 3 13.15 30.01 10.93
N PRO A 4 13.04 28.70 11.23
CA PRO A 4 13.91 27.72 10.60
C PRO A 4 13.78 27.82 9.07
N PRO A 5 14.90 27.75 8.31
CA PRO A 5 14.91 27.92 6.85
C PRO A 5 13.98 26.95 6.10
N ASN A 6 13.51 25.90 6.77
CA ASN A 6 12.61 24.90 6.21
C ASN A 6 11.11 25.29 6.25
N LEU A 7 10.69 26.27 7.04
CA LEU A 7 9.24 26.51 7.25
C LEU A 7 8.54 26.99 5.96
N LEU A 8 9.19 27.84 5.16
CA LEU A 8 8.63 28.30 3.88
C LEU A 8 8.47 27.12 2.91
N ALA A 9 9.50 26.27 2.79
CA ALA A 9 9.47 25.08 1.96
C ALA A 9 8.39 24.08 2.42
N GLU A 10 8.24 23.86 3.73
CA GLU A 10 7.21 22.98 4.31
C GLU A 10 5.79 23.48 4.02
N LYS A 11 5.55 24.79 4.15
CA LYS A 11 4.25 25.40 3.82
C LYS A 11 3.94 25.27 2.32
N ILE A 12 4.93 25.52 1.46
CA ILE A 12 4.82 25.33 0.00
C ILE A 12 4.44 23.89 -0.31
N TYR A 13 5.16 22.91 0.25
CA TYR A 13 4.87 21.49 0.04
C TYR A 13 3.47 21.10 0.53
N THR A 14 3.08 21.54 1.72
CA THR A 14 1.76 21.23 2.31
C THR A 14 0.62 21.72 1.43
N LEU A 15 0.71 22.95 0.92
CA LEU A 15 -0.29 23.51 0.00
C LEU A 15 -0.25 22.80 -1.36
N ALA A 16 0.95 22.55 -1.91
CA ALA A 16 1.11 21.85 -3.18
C ALA A 16 0.58 20.41 -3.15
N ALA A 17 0.67 19.75 -2.00
CA ALA A 17 0.15 18.40 -1.81
C ALA A 17 -1.39 18.35 -1.73
N ARG A 18 -2.06 19.46 -1.38
CA ARG A 18 -3.52 19.49 -1.12
C ARG A 18 -4.33 20.16 -2.23
N LEU A 19 -3.71 21.06 -3.00
CA LEU A 19 -4.38 21.83 -4.04
C LEU A 19 -4.35 21.12 -5.41
N PRO A 20 -5.37 21.31 -6.27
CA PRO A 20 -5.32 20.86 -7.65
C PRO A 20 -4.16 21.51 -8.43
N GLU A 21 -3.47 20.73 -9.28
CA GLU A 21 -2.32 21.22 -10.08
C GLU A 21 -2.68 22.42 -10.95
N ALA A 22 -3.87 22.43 -11.55
CA ALA A 22 -4.36 23.55 -12.36
C ALA A 22 -4.49 24.86 -11.58
N LEU A 23 -4.84 24.77 -10.28
CA LEU A 23 -4.99 25.93 -9.42
C LEU A 23 -3.63 26.46 -8.95
N ILE A 24 -2.65 25.58 -8.74
CA ILE A 24 -1.27 26.02 -8.46
C ILE A 24 -0.66 26.66 -9.72
N ALA A 25 -0.91 26.09 -10.90
CA ALA A 25 -0.46 26.66 -12.17
C ALA A 25 -1.01 28.07 -12.40
N SER A 26 -2.28 28.32 -12.09
CA SER A 26 -2.87 29.67 -12.22
C SER A 26 -2.29 30.68 -11.23
N LEU A 27 -1.90 30.24 -10.03
CA LEU A 27 -1.19 31.09 -9.05
C LEU A 27 0.21 31.50 -9.52
N VAL A 28 0.98 30.54 -10.02
CA VAL A 28 2.43 30.72 -10.25
C VAL A 28 2.75 31.27 -11.63
N THR A 29 1.82 31.18 -12.59
CA THR A 29 2.03 31.71 -13.95
C THR A 29 2.36 33.21 -13.98
N PRO A 30 1.64 34.09 -13.24
CA PRO A 30 2.02 35.51 -13.15
C PRO A 30 3.39 35.74 -12.52
N PHE A 31 3.76 34.92 -11.52
CA PHE A 31 5.04 35.03 -10.80
C PHE A 31 6.23 34.66 -11.69
N LEU A 32 6.06 33.68 -12.60
CA LEU A 32 7.06 33.34 -13.62
C LEU A 32 7.24 34.42 -14.69
N GLN A 33 6.19 35.22 -14.94
CA GLN A 33 6.20 36.28 -15.95
C GLN A 33 6.72 37.62 -15.42
N GLU A 34 7.19 37.67 -14.17
CA GLU A 34 7.65 38.88 -13.47
C GLU A 34 6.69 40.08 -13.59
N LYS A 35 5.41 39.79 -13.80
CA LYS A 35 4.39 40.82 -13.77
C LYS A 35 4.33 41.37 -12.34
N PRO A 36 3.95 42.65 -12.14
CA PRO A 36 3.55 43.11 -10.83
C PRO A 36 2.60 42.07 -10.24
N VAL A 37 2.55 41.94 -8.92
CA VAL A 37 1.67 40.95 -8.29
C VAL A 37 0.34 41.63 -7.90
N PRO A 38 -0.56 42.05 -8.81
CA PRO A 38 -1.93 42.19 -8.42
C PRO A 38 -2.48 40.76 -8.31
N HIS A 39 -3.34 40.55 -7.33
CA HIS A 39 -4.22 39.37 -7.24
C HIS A 39 -3.74 38.17 -6.43
N VAL A 40 -2.70 38.23 -5.57
CA VAL A 40 -2.54 37.17 -4.54
C VAL A 40 -3.80 37.08 -3.67
N SER A 41 -4.31 38.22 -3.22
CA SER A 41 -5.53 38.29 -2.41
C SER A 41 -6.77 37.79 -3.15
N GLN A 42 -6.88 38.07 -4.45
CA GLN A 42 -8.01 37.56 -5.26
C GLN A 42 -7.86 36.06 -5.53
N PHE A 43 -6.65 35.57 -5.80
CA PHE A 43 -6.38 34.15 -5.92
C PHE A 43 -6.72 33.42 -4.63
N ILE A 44 -6.30 33.94 -3.47
CA ILE A 44 -6.66 33.39 -2.16
C ILE A 44 -8.18 33.29 -2.03
N ALA A 45 -8.93 34.33 -2.43
CA ALA A 45 -10.39 34.31 -2.41
C ALA A 45 -11.02 33.23 -3.33
N THR A 46 -10.31 32.72 -4.35
CA THR A 46 -10.77 31.61 -5.20
C THR A 46 -10.53 30.22 -4.61
N LEU A 47 -9.78 30.11 -3.50
CA LEU A 47 -9.49 28.82 -2.87
C LEU A 47 -10.74 28.22 -2.21
N PRO A 48 -10.96 26.90 -2.33
CA PRO A 48 -12.25 26.28 -2.02
C PRO A 48 -12.58 26.20 -0.52
N HIS A 49 -11.61 26.39 0.39
CA HIS A 49 -11.80 26.19 1.82
C HIS A 49 -11.11 27.27 2.67
N PRO A 50 -11.76 27.85 3.70
CA PRO A 50 -11.19 28.91 4.55
C PRO A 50 -9.85 28.53 5.20
N ALA A 51 -9.68 27.28 5.62
CA ALA A 51 -8.40 26.80 6.17
C ALA A 51 -7.25 26.90 5.15
N ILE A 52 -7.50 26.60 3.88
CA ILE A 52 -6.49 26.69 2.81
C ILE A 52 -6.19 28.17 2.50
N GLN A 53 -7.21 29.04 2.57
CA GLN A 53 -7.03 30.49 2.44
C GLN A 53 -6.08 31.02 3.51
N ALA A 54 -6.34 30.70 4.78
CA ALA A 54 -5.50 31.11 5.91
C ALA A 54 -4.06 30.55 5.80
N GLU A 55 -3.89 29.31 5.34
CA GLU A 55 -2.57 28.72 5.10
C GLU A 55 -1.80 29.46 3.99
N MET A 56 -2.48 29.83 2.89
CA MET A 56 -1.88 30.60 1.81
C MET A 56 -1.53 32.03 2.24
N GLU A 57 -2.40 32.72 2.98
CA GLU A 57 -2.12 34.03 3.57
C GLU A 57 -0.90 33.99 4.49
N SER A 58 -0.82 32.96 5.35
CA SER A 58 0.33 32.74 6.22
C SER A 58 1.62 32.52 5.44
N LEU A 59 1.58 31.75 4.34
CA LEU A 59 2.75 31.54 3.48
C LEU A 59 3.21 32.82 2.81
N ILE A 60 2.28 33.61 2.26
CA ILE A 60 2.59 34.86 1.57
C ILE A 60 3.15 35.88 2.55
N HIS A 61 2.56 35.98 3.75
CA HIS A 61 3.09 36.83 4.79
C HIS A 61 4.51 36.43 5.16
N LEU A 62 4.75 35.14 5.43
CA LEU A 62 6.09 34.61 5.75
C LEU A 62 7.11 34.91 4.65
N TRP A 63 6.73 34.72 3.38
CA TRP A 63 7.60 35.04 2.24
C TRP A 63 7.95 36.54 2.21
N GLN A 64 6.97 37.41 2.34
CA GLN A 64 7.17 38.85 2.22
C GLN A 64 7.92 39.47 3.41
N THR A 65 7.75 38.94 4.62
CA THR A 65 8.36 39.52 5.83
C THR A 65 9.70 38.90 6.19
N GLU A 66 9.88 37.60 5.96
CA GLU A 66 11.06 36.87 6.41
C GLU A 66 11.99 36.42 5.29
N HIS A 67 11.50 36.33 4.05
CA HIS A 67 12.28 35.93 2.89
C HIS A 67 12.14 36.89 1.69
N PRO A 68 12.31 38.21 1.88
CA PRO A 68 12.09 39.19 0.82
C PRO A 68 13.08 39.05 -0.36
N ASP A 69 14.23 38.42 -0.13
CA ASP A 69 15.25 38.17 -1.16
C ASP A 69 14.83 37.07 -2.16
N ILE A 70 13.80 36.28 -1.85
CA ILE A 70 13.26 35.28 -2.77
C ILE A 70 12.35 35.98 -3.76
N HIS A 71 12.80 36.08 -5.01
CA HIS A 71 11.97 36.59 -6.11
C HIS A 71 10.71 35.74 -6.31
N ALA A 72 9.65 36.37 -6.83
CA ALA A 72 8.38 35.68 -7.11
C ALA A 72 8.55 34.46 -8.04
N SER A 73 9.45 34.55 -9.01
CA SER A 73 9.83 33.44 -9.90
C SER A 73 10.46 32.27 -9.15
N GLY A 74 11.24 32.53 -8.09
CA GLY A 74 11.77 31.51 -7.18
C GLY A 74 10.67 30.81 -6.37
N LEU A 75 9.71 31.58 -5.84
CA LEU A 75 8.54 31.02 -5.15
C LEU A 75 7.68 30.17 -6.10
N ALA A 76 7.49 30.63 -7.34
CA ALA A 76 6.79 29.91 -8.39
C ALA A 76 7.45 28.56 -8.72
N LEU A 77 8.78 28.56 -8.93
CA LEU A 77 9.53 27.34 -9.20
C LEU A 77 9.45 26.36 -8.01
N ALA A 78 9.49 26.87 -6.78
CA ALA A 78 9.32 26.05 -5.58
C ALA A 78 7.94 25.37 -5.53
N PHE A 79 6.85 26.11 -5.82
CA PHE A 79 5.50 25.54 -5.91
C PHE A 79 5.38 24.49 -7.02
N LEU A 80 5.92 24.76 -8.22
CA LEU A 80 5.89 23.81 -9.32
C LEU A 80 6.67 22.52 -8.98
N THR A 81 7.85 22.67 -8.39
CA THR A 81 8.69 21.54 -7.96
C THR A 81 7.99 20.73 -6.86
N ALA A 82 7.41 21.39 -5.86
CA ALA A 82 6.65 20.73 -4.80
C ALA A 82 5.39 20.04 -5.33
N THR A 83 4.71 20.62 -6.31
CA THR A 83 3.54 20.01 -6.97
C THR A 83 3.93 18.76 -7.73
N HIS A 84 5.03 18.84 -8.50
CA HIS A 84 5.57 17.69 -9.22
C HIS A 84 5.99 16.58 -8.25
N ALA A 85 6.72 16.92 -7.19
CA ALA A 85 7.14 15.96 -6.16
C ALA A 85 5.95 15.32 -5.44
N ALA A 86 4.92 16.09 -5.06
CA ALA A 86 3.72 15.57 -4.41
C ALA A 86 2.91 14.67 -5.35
N ARG A 87 2.80 15.03 -6.64
CA ARG A 87 2.16 14.19 -7.66
C ARG A 87 2.94 12.89 -7.85
N GLN A 88 4.25 12.99 -8.08
CA GLN A 88 5.12 11.83 -8.25
C GLN A 88 5.05 10.92 -7.03
N HIS A 89 4.99 11.46 -5.80
CA HIS A 89 4.84 10.65 -4.61
C HIS A 89 3.48 9.93 -4.55
N ARG A 90 2.37 10.61 -4.89
CA ARG A 90 1.03 9.98 -4.90
C ARG A 90 0.90 8.92 -5.99
N GLU A 91 1.38 9.22 -7.19
CA GLU A 91 1.42 8.28 -8.31
C GLU A 91 2.39 7.13 -8.03
N ALA A 92 3.48 7.41 -7.33
CA ALA A 92 4.41 6.40 -6.90
C ALA A 92 3.81 5.51 -5.82
N GLN A 93 2.97 5.97 -4.89
CA GLN A 93 2.44 5.08 -3.87
C GLN A 93 1.10 5.53 -3.30
N SER A 94 0.12 4.62 -3.30
CA SER A 94 -1.16 4.78 -2.61
C SER A 94 -1.30 3.77 -1.48
N LEU A 95 -1.91 4.19 -0.37
CA LEU A 95 -2.22 3.37 0.80
C LEU A 95 -3.72 3.43 1.06
N GLU A 96 -4.37 2.28 1.15
CA GLU A 96 -5.81 2.16 1.38
C GLU A 96 -6.05 1.20 2.56
N LEU A 97 -6.79 1.64 3.58
CA LEU A 97 -7.19 0.77 4.69
C LEU A 97 -8.28 -0.21 4.24
N VAL A 98 -8.12 -1.48 4.61
CA VAL A 98 -9.11 -2.53 4.35
C VAL A 98 -9.55 -3.18 5.65
N TRP A 99 -10.83 -3.58 5.70
CA TRP A 99 -11.48 -4.01 6.93
C TRP A 99 -12.47 -5.16 6.70
N THR A 100 -12.38 -6.20 7.51
CA THR A 100 -13.48 -7.13 7.75
C THR A 100 -14.00 -6.88 9.17
N GLY A 101 -15.31 -6.89 9.37
CA GLY A 101 -15.92 -6.76 10.69
C GLY A 101 -17.06 -5.73 10.72
N PRO A 102 -17.48 -5.29 11.92
CA PRO A 102 -18.53 -4.30 12.08
C PRO A 102 -18.22 -3.00 11.33
N ARG A 103 -19.21 -2.45 10.63
CA ARG A 103 -19.05 -1.22 9.86
C ARG A 103 -19.23 -0.01 10.77
N SER A 104 -18.32 0.96 10.65
CA SER A 104 -18.51 2.29 11.27
C SER A 104 -19.38 3.16 10.36
N PRO A 105 -20.46 3.80 10.85
CA PRO A 105 -21.34 4.63 10.02
C PRO A 105 -20.62 5.80 9.33
N ASN A 106 -19.59 6.35 9.98
CA ASN A 106 -18.91 7.57 9.54
C ASN A 106 -17.57 7.31 8.85
N LEU A 107 -17.16 6.05 8.72
CA LEU A 107 -15.89 5.68 8.10
C LEU A 107 -16.10 4.46 7.18
N PRO A 108 -16.43 4.68 5.90
CA PRO A 108 -16.53 3.59 4.95
C PRO A 108 -15.13 3.05 4.67
N LEU A 109 -14.87 1.82 5.10
CA LEU A 109 -13.65 1.08 4.79
C LEU A 109 -13.96 0.01 3.73
N ARG A 110 -13.03 -0.16 2.79
CA ARG A 110 -13.12 -1.21 1.77
C ARG A 110 -13.00 -2.58 2.45
N ARG A 111 -13.77 -3.56 1.98
CA ARG A 111 -13.71 -4.90 2.54
C ARG A 111 -12.42 -5.63 2.17
N THR A 112 -11.84 -6.37 3.11
CA THR A 112 -10.58 -7.13 2.90
C THR A 112 -10.71 -8.19 1.80
N ASP A 113 -11.82 -8.93 1.75
CA ASP A 113 -12.07 -9.95 0.72
C ASP A 113 -12.15 -9.33 -0.68
N GLN A 114 -12.86 -8.21 -0.82
CA GLN A 114 -12.92 -7.46 -2.08
C GLN A 114 -11.57 -6.87 -2.45
N ALA A 115 -10.77 -6.49 -1.43
CA ALA A 115 -9.43 -6.02 -1.66
C ALA A 115 -8.52 -7.07 -2.29
N LEU A 116 -8.53 -8.25 -1.69
CA LEU A 116 -7.79 -9.40 -2.16
C LEU A 116 -8.27 -9.90 -3.53
N LEU A 117 -9.59 -9.98 -3.75
CA LEU A 117 -10.16 -10.38 -5.05
C LEU A 117 -9.70 -9.46 -6.18
N GLN A 118 -9.80 -8.14 -6.00
CA GLN A 118 -9.35 -7.19 -7.01
C GLN A 118 -7.84 -7.36 -7.29
N LEU A 119 -7.01 -7.50 -6.25
CA LEU A 119 -5.57 -7.71 -6.41
C LEU A 119 -5.27 -8.97 -7.27
N ILE A 120 -5.97 -10.07 -7.00
CA ILE A 120 -5.80 -11.34 -7.75
C ILE A 120 -6.30 -11.20 -9.20
N GLN A 121 -7.41 -10.49 -9.41
CA GLN A 121 -7.98 -10.26 -10.74
C GLN A 121 -7.11 -9.34 -11.59
N GLU A 122 -6.48 -8.35 -10.98
CA GLU A 122 -5.60 -7.37 -11.66
C GLU A 122 -4.19 -7.91 -11.94
N ALA A 123 -3.77 -9.00 -11.28
CA ALA A 123 -2.47 -9.63 -11.50
C ALA A 123 -2.31 -10.08 -12.96
N GLN A 124 -1.17 -9.73 -13.57
CA GLN A 124 -0.87 -9.95 -14.98
C GLN A 124 0.24 -10.98 -15.22
N THR A 125 1.28 -10.99 -14.40
CA THR A 125 2.49 -11.79 -14.62
C THR A 125 2.78 -12.73 -13.45
N ARG A 126 2.68 -12.25 -12.22
CA ARG A 126 3.07 -12.99 -11.02
C ARG A 126 2.24 -12.60 -9.81
N LEU A 127 1.92 -13.59 -9.00
CA LEU A 127 1.10 -13.44 -7.82
C LEU A 127 1.69 -14.29 -6.69
N TRP A 128 2.09 -13.63 -5.60
CA TRP A 128 2.43 -14.28 -4.35
C TRP A 128 1.29 -14.19 -3.37
N ILE A 129 0.98 -15.30 -2.70
CA ILE A 129 0.01 -15.38 -1.62
C ILE A 129 0.70 -16.07 -0.44
N ILE A 130 0.71 -15.40 0.70
CA ILE A 130 1.28 -15.90 1.94
C ILE A 130 0.16 -16.00 2.95
N SER A 131 -0.04 -17.18 3.54
CA SER A 131 -1.08 -17.38 4.55
C SER A 131 -0.73 -18.47 5.54
N PHE A 132 -1.19 -18.29 6.77
CA PHE A 132 -1.06 -19.30 7.82
C PHE A 132 -2.16 -20.37 7.73
N ALA A 133 -3.36 -20.03 7.25
CA ALA A 133 -4.47 -20.96 7.20
C ALA A 133 -5.33 -20.76 5.95
N VAL A 134 -5.79 -21.88 5.40
CA VAL A 134 -6.75 -21.93 4.29
C VAL A 134 -7.95 -22.75 4.71
N TYR A 135 -9.15 -22.19 4.64
CA TYR A 135 -10.38 -22.90 5.03
C TYR A 135 -11.64 -22.28 4.41
N LYS A 136 -12.33 -23.02 3.52
CA LYS A 136 -13.60 -22.59 2.89
C LYS A 136 -13.56 -21.22 2.21
N ALA A 137 -12.42 -20.83 1.64
CA ALA A 137 -12.25 -19.55 0.96
C ALA A 137 -12.55 -19.62 -0.55
N GLN A 138 -13.60 -20.34 -0.96
CA GLN A 138 -13.84 -20.71 -2.37
C GLN A 138 -13.79 -19.53 -3.36
N PRO A 139 -14.41 -18.36 -3.10
CA PRO A 139 -14.33 -17.24 -4.04
C PRO A 139 -12.90 -16.76 -4.31
N ILE A 140 -12.02 -16.84 -3.30
CA ILE A 140 -10.60 -16.50 -3.44
C ILE A 140 -9.87 -17.60 -4.21
N LEU A 141 -10.13 -18.87 -3.88
CA LEU A 141 -9.51 -20.02 -4.54
C LEU A 141 -9.84 -20.06 -6.04
N ASP A 142 -11.09 -19.78 -6.40
CA ASP A 142 -11.55 -19.67 -7.78
C ASP A 142 -10.85 -18.52 -8.52
N ALA A 143 -10.67 -17.38 -7.86
CA ALA A 143 -9.95 -16.24 -8.42
C ALA A 143 -8.46 -16.55 -8.65
N LEU A 144 -7.83 -17.30 -7.72
CA LEU A 144 -6.44 -17.75 -7.86
C LEU A 144 -6.29 -18.72 -9.03
N LEU A 145 -7.20 -19.69 -9.15
CA LEU A 145 -7.22 -20.63 -10.27
C LEU A 145 -7.42 -19.89 -11.59
N ALA A 146 -8.37 -18.96 -11.66
CA ALA A 146 -8.58 -18.14 -12.84
C ALA A 146 -7.35 -17.30 -13.19
N ALA A 147 -6.61 -16.78 -12.21
CA ALA A 147 -5.35 -16.09 -12.46
C ALA A 147 -4.29 -17.03 -13.05
N ALA A 148 -4.12 -18.22 -12.49
CA ALA A 148 -3.19 -19.21 -13.02
C ALA A 148 -3.56 -19.65 -14.44
N GLN A 149 -4.84 -19.87 -14.72
CA GLN A 149 -5.34 -20.20 -16.07
C GLN A 149 -5.15 -19.07 -17.09
N ARG A 150 -5.09 -17.81 -16.65
CA ARG A 150 -4.71 -16.66 -17.51
C ARG A 150 -3.21 -16.62 -17.82
N GLY A 151 -2.39 -17.48 -17.21
CA GLY A 151 -0.93 -17.50 -17.36
C GLY A 151 -0.17 -16.72 -16.30
N VAL A 152 -0.84 -16.27 -15.22
CA VAL A 152 -0.16 -15.64 -14.07
C VAL A 152 0.59 -16.72 -13.30
N THR A 153 1.85 -16.47 -12.96
CA THR A 153 2.62 -17.36 -12.08
C THR A 153 2.13 -17.21 -10.64
N VAL A 154 1.28 -18.14 -10.19
CA VAL A 154 0.72 -18.12 -8.82
C VAL A 154 1.61 -18.92 -7.88
N SER A 155 2.16 -18.25 -6.86
CA SER A 155 3.00 -18.83 -5.81
C SER A 155 2.31 -18.70 -4.45
N LEU A 156 2.13 -19.82 -3.77
CA LEU A 156 1.46 -19.92 -2.46
C LEU A 156 2.47 -20.37 -1.41
N LEU A 157 2.79 -19.51 -0.44
CA LEU A 157 3.58 -19.89 0.74
C LEU A 157 2.63 -20.12 1.91
N LEU A 158 2.51 -21.37 2.33
CA LEU A 158 1.56 -21.80 3.35
C LEU A 158 2.28 -22.40 4.57
N GLU A 159 1.65 -22.22 5.73
CA GLU A 159 2.06 -22.94 6.94
C GLU A 159 1.64 -24.40 6.84
N THR A 160 2.48 -25.29 7.38
CA THR A 160 2.20 -26.72 7.48
C THR A 160 1.74 -27.06 8.89
N PRO A 161 0.72 -27.91 9.07
CA PRO A 161 0.32 -28.36 10.40
C PRO A 161 1.46 -29.03 11.17
N ASP A 162 1.52 -28.81 12.48
CA ASP A 162 2.41 -29.57 13.35
C ASP A 162 1.90 -31.02 13.42
N SER A 163 2.69 -31.97 12.92
CA SER A 163 2.37 -33.41 12.94
C SER A 163 2.24 -34.01 14.35
N SER A 164 2.49 -33.24 15.41
CA SER A 164 2.59 -33.69 16.80
C SER A 164 1.41 -33.28 17.70
N ALA A 165 0.37 -32.63 17.18
CA ALA A 165 -0.79 -32.26 17.98
C ALA A 165 -2.03 -33.04 17.52
N ASP A 166 -2.60 -33.85 18.43
CA ASP A 166 -3.87 -34.60 18.32
C ASP A 166 -5.12 -33.72 18.12
N LYS A 167 -5.07 -32.77 17.20
CA LYS A 167 -6.22 -32.03 16.71
C LYS A 167 -6.18 -32.16 15.21
N ILE A 168 -7.27 -32.68 14.64
CA ILE A 168 -7.59 -32.61 13.21
C ILE A 168 -7.38 -31.14 12.79
N SER A 169 -6.19 -30.85 12.30
CA SER A 169 -5.77 -29.53 11.85
C SER A 169 -5.94 -29.56 10.35
N PHE A 170 -6.81 -28.69 9.85
CA PHE A 170 -7.05 -28.58 8.42
C PHE A 170 -5.73 -28.31 7.71
N ASP A 171 -5.31 -29.23 6.84
CA ASP A 171 -4.14 -29.05 6.01
C ASP A 171 -4.43 -27.95 4.98
N PRO A 172 -3.76 -26.79 5.06
CA PRO A 172 -4.01 -25.68 4.15
C PRO A 172 -3.78 -26.07 2.68
N LEU A 173 -2.89 -27.04 2.40
CA LEU A 173 -2.62 -27.50 1.05
C LEU A 173 -3.82 -28.27 0.48
N LEU A 174 -4.40 -29.19 1.27
CA LEU A 174 -5.58 -29.94 0.84
C LEU A 174 -6.79 -29.03 0.62
N ALA A 175 -6.90 -27.94 1.40
CA ALA A 175 -7.99 -26.98 1.28
C ALA A 175 -7.97 -26.16 -0.03
N LEU A 176 -6.88 -26.18 -0.81
CA LEU A 176 -6.78 -25.48 -2.09
C LEU A 176 -7.59 -26.15 -3.22
N GLY A 177 -7.92 -27.44 -3.08
CA GLY A 177 -8.49 -28.24 -4.16
C GLY A 177 -7.43 -28.80 -5.13
N GLU A 178 -7.77 -29.85 -5.88
CA GLU A 178 -6.84 -30.52 -6.80
C GLU A 178 -6.38 -29.63 -7.95
N GLU A 179 -7.29 -28.87 -8.54
CA GLU A 179 -7.00 -28.08 -9.73
C GLU A 179 -6.02 -26.95 -9.43
N LEU A 180 -6.28 -26.14 -8.39
CA LEU A 180 -5.38 -25.06 -8.01
C LEU A 180 -3.99 -25.59 -7.61
N ARG A 181 -3.90 -26.74 -6.94
CA ARG A 181 -2.60 -27.37 -6.62
C ARG A 181 -1.82 -27.79 -7.86
N ALA A 182 -2.49 -28.15 -8.96
CA ALA A 182 -1.85 -28.50 -10.22
C ALA A 182 -1.31 -27.28 -10.97
N TYR A 183 -1.95 -26.11 -10.82
CA TYR A 183 -1.58 -24.88 -11.51
C TYR A 183 -0.63 -23.97 -10.71
N ALA A 184 -0.66 -24.01 -9.37
CA ALA A 184 0.09 -23.11 -8.52
C ALA A 184 1.43 -23.71 -8.04
N HIS A 185 2.40 -22.85 -7.80
CA HIS A 185 3.65 -23.18 -7.12
C HIS A 185 3.44 -23.14 -5.60
N LEU A 186 3.46 -24.30 -4.96
CA LEU A 186 3.22 -24.41 -3.52
C LEU A 186 4.55 -24.43 -2.77
N TYR A 187 4.70 -23.56 -1.78
CA TYR A 187 5.88 -23.43 -0.93
C TYR A 187 5.52 -23.59 0.54
N VAL A 188 6.47 -24.12 1.31
CA VAL A 188 6.40 -24.26 2.76
C VAL A 188 7.72 -23.83 3.39
N TRP A 189 7.70 -23.37 4.63
CA TRP A 189 8.91 -23.16 5.45
C TRP A 189 9.18 -24.42 6.27
N PRO A 190 10.15 -25.29 5.93
CA PRO A 190 10.32 -26.59 6.60
C PRO A 190 10.65 -26.42 8.07
N LYS A 191 10.12 -27.31 8.92
CA LYS A 191 10.34 -27.27 10.38
C LYS A 191 11.83 -27.29 10.74
N GLU A 192 12.63 -28.05 10.00
CA GLU A 192 14.08 -28.20 10.16
C GLU A 192 14.86 -26.91 9.86
N LYS A 193 14.24 -25.97 9.13
CA LYS A 193 14.81 -24.65 8.80
C LYS A 193 14.30 -23.54 9.71
N ARG A 194 13.52 -23.86 10.76
CA ARG A 194 12.98 -22.87 11.69
C ARG A 194 13.84 -22.80 12.94
N ALA A 195 13.97 -21.60 13.48
CA ALA A 195 14.58 -21.41 14.79
C ALA A 195 13.80 -22.20 15.85
N LEU A 196 14.55 -22.82 16.76
CA LEU A 196 14.03 -23.53 17.92
C LEU A 196 14.18 -22.64 19.16
N SER A 197 13.08 -22.41 19.88
CA SER A 197 13.12 -21.72 21.17
C SER A 197 13.69 -22.61 22.27
N PRO A 198 14.13 -22.04 23.41
CA PRO A 198 14.59 -22.83 24.56
C PRO A 198 13.57 -23.83 25.11
N ASP A 199 12.27 -23.57 24.93
CA ASP A 199 11.16 -24.47 25.31
C ASP A 199 10.77 -25.46 24.19
N GLY A 200 11.59 -25.58 23.14
CA GLY A 200 11.42 -26.60 22.10
C GLY A 200 10.35 -26.29 21.04
N LYS A 201 9.91 -25.03 20.94
CA LYS A 201 8.94 -24.60 19.92
C LYS A 201 9.66 -24.08 18.68
N HIS A 202 9.16 -24.47 17.52
CA HIS A 202 9.65 -23.96 16.26
C HIS A 202 8.94 -22.64 15.92
N GLY A 203 9.61 -21.79 15.14
CA GLY A 203 8.95 -20.64 14.52
C GLY A 203 7.75 -21.04 13.65
N SER A 204 6.86 -20.08 13.37
CA SER A 204 5.71 -20.28 12.50
C SER A 204 5.61 -19.19 11.43
N LEU A 205 5.12 -19.56 10.25
CA LEU A 205 4.78 -18.64 9.17
C LEU A 205 3.44 -17.97 9.52
N HIS A 206 3.50 -16.83 10.21
CA HIS A 206 2.28 -16.10 10.59
C HIS A 206 1.98 -14.87 9.73
N ALA A 207 2.81 -14.58 8.72
CA ALA A 207 2.54 -13.51 7.76
C ALA A 207 1.27 -13.80 6.95
N LYS A 208 0.49 -12.75 6.64
CA LYS A 208 -0.55 -12.81 5.62
C LYS A 208 -0.39 -11.65 4.67
N ALA A 209 -0.09 -11.98 3.42
CA ALA A 209 0.12 -10.98 2.39
C ALA A 209 -0.25 -11.53 1.01
N ALA A 210 -0.62 -10.63 0.12
CA ALA A 210 -0.78 -10.92 -1.30
C ALA A 210 -0.02 -9.87 -2.10
N ILE A 211 0.76 -10.30 -3.08
CA ILE A 211 1.59 -9.41 -3.91
C ILE A 211 1.34 -9.73 -5.38
N ALA A 212 0.93 -8.73 -6.15
CA ALA A 212 0.75 -8.84 -7.59
C ALA A 212 1.79 -7.98 -8.31
N ASP A 213 2.52 -8.61 -9.23
CA ASP A 213 3.43 -7.99 -10.20
C ASP A 213 4.53 -7.09 -9.61
N GLY A 214 4.84 -7.23 -8.32
CA GLY A 214 5.69 -6.30 -7.58
C GLY A 214 5.17 -4.85 -7.58
N GLN A 215 3.87 -4.64 -7.85
CA GLN A 215 3.24 -3.33 -7.95
C GLN A 215 2.08 -3.14 -6.97
N THR A 216 1.44 -4.22 -6.55
CA THR A 216 0.33 -4.16 -5.58
C THR A 216 0.59 -5.14 -4.45
N LEU A 217 0.44 -4.69 -3.20
CA LEU A 217 0.69 -5.45 -1.99
C LEU A 217 -0.47 -5.26 -1.02
N LEU A 218 -1.10 -6.34 -0.61
CA LEU A 218 -1.99 -6.38 0.54
C LEU A 218 -1.24 -6.99 1.72
N ILE A 219 -1.16 -6.27 2.84
CA ILE A 219 -0.75 -6.81 4.14
C ILE A 219 -1.98 -6.80 5.04
N SER A 220 -2.28 -7.91 5.70
CA SER A 220 -3.47 -8.01 6.57
C SER A 220 -3.26 -8.98 7.73
N SER A 221 -4.14 -8.90 8.73
CA SER A 221 -4.34 -9.95 9.73
C SER A 221 -5.14 -11.15 9.20
N ALA A 222 -5.88 -10.98 8.09
CA ALA A 222 -6.77 -12.00 7.54
C ALA A 222 -6.02 -13.21 6.96
N ASN A 223 -6.32 -14.40 7.47
CA ASN A 223 -5.99 -15.67 6.81
C ASN A 223 -6.94 -15.93 5.62
N LEU A 224 -6.62 -16.90 4.75
CA LEU A 224 -7.52 -17.32 3.67
C LEU A 224 -8.65 -18.23 4.18
N THR A 225 -9.48 -17.70 5.06
CA THR A 225 -10.60 -18.44 5.63
C THR A 225 -11.93 -17.73 5.45
N GLU A 226 -13.02 -18.48 5.36
CA GLU A 226 -14.39 -17.93 5.34
C GLU A 226 -14.61 -16.96 6.51
N TYR A 227 -14.10 -17.30 7.70
CA TYR A 227 -14.20 -16.47 8.90
C TYR A 227 -13.45 -15.15 8.74
N ALA A 228 -12.19 -15.16 8.30
CA ALA A 228 -11.40 -13.94 8.13
C ALA A 228 -11.97 -13.02 7.04
N MET A 229 -12.59 -13.59 6.00
CA MET A 229 -13.15 -12.83 4.89
C MET A 229 -14.53 -12.23 5.19
N ASN A 230 -15.28 -12.79 6.15
CA ASN A 230 -16.69 -12.42 6.36
C ASN A 230 -17.09 -12.08 7.80
N LEU A 231 -16.42 -12.65 8.80
CA LEU A 231 -16.92 -12.69 10.18
C LEU A 231 -15.97 -12.03 11.18
N ASN A 232 -14.67 -12.30 11.08
CA ASN A 232 -13.68 -11.79 12.01
C ASN A 232 -13.46 -10.28 11.81
N MET A 233 -12.93 -9.65 12.85
CA MET A 233 -12.35 -8.31 12.75
C MET A 233 -10.93 -8.43 12.19
N GLU A 234 -10.76 -8.04 10.94
CA GLU A 234 -9.47 -8.07 10.25
C GLU A 234 -9.14 -6.68 9.73
N LEU A 235 -7.89 -6.27 9.92
CA LEU A 235 -7.39 -5.00 9.42
C LEU A 235 -6.24 -5.25 8.44
N GLY A 236 -6.16 -4.42 7.41
CA GLY A 236 -5.05 -4.46 6.49
C GLY A 236 -4.82 -3.13 5.80
N VAL A 237 -3.75 -3.10 5.03
CA VAL A 237 -3.44 -2.01 4.11
C VAL A 237 -3.18 -2.58 2.72
N LEU A 238 -3.85 -2.00 1.73
CA LEU A 238 -3.59 -2.22 0.33
C LEU A 238 -2.67 -1.10 -0.17
N ILE A 239 -1.54 -1.50 -0.72
CA ILE A 239 -0.46 -0.63 -1.17
C ILE A 239 -0.35 -0.81 -2.68
N ARG A 240 -0.49 0.27 -3.45
CA ARG A 240 -0.26 0.24 -4.91
C ARG A 240 0.86 1.19 -5.27
N GLY A 241 1.72 0.75 -6.18
CA GLY A 241 2.91 1.48 -6.60
C GLY A 241 4.03 1.45 -5.55
N GLY A 242 5.16 2.00 -5.96
CA GLY A 242 6.23 2.37 -5.05
C GLY A 242 7.18 1.21 -4.86
N ALA A 243 8.13 1.35 -3.94
CA ALA A 243 9.13 0.32 -3.75
C ALA A 243 8.63 -0.87 -2.92
N LEU A 244 7.65 -0.67 -2.02
CA LEU A 244 7.26 -1.69 -1.03
C LEU A 244 6.74 -2.99 -1.65
N PRO A 245 5.83 -3.00 -2.64
CA PRO A 245 5.34 -4.26 -3.20
C PRO A 245 6.47 -5.10 -3.81
N GLY A 246 7.36 -4.48 -4.58
CA GLY A 246 8.54 -5.13 -5.16
C GLY A 246 9.57 -5.58 -4.12
N GLN A 247 9.77 -4.82 -3.05
CA GLN A 247 10.65 -5.22 -1.93
C GLN A 247 10.14 -6.47 -1.21
N VAL A 248 8.83 -6.53 -0.93
CA VAL A 248 8.22 -7.70 -0.26
C VAL A 248 8.22 -8.92 -1.18
N GLU A 249 7.89 -8.75 -2.45
CA GLU A 249 8.01 -9.81 -3.45
C GLU A 249 9.45 -10.34 -3.54
N GLY A 250 10.42 -9.45 -3.68
CA GLY A 250 11.84 -9.79 -3.73
C GLY A 250 12.31 -10.52 -2.48
N HIS A 251 11.78 -10.19 -1.30
CA HIS A 251 12.08 -10.89 -0.07
C HIS A 251 11.62 -12.36 -0.10
N PHE A 252 10.39 -12.64 -0.52
CA PHE A 252 9.91 -14.04 -0.62
C PHE A 252 10.60 -14.82 -1.74
N GLU A 253 10.93 -14.15 -2.84
CA GLU A 253 11.72 -14.73 -3.91
C GLU A 253 13.14 -15.08 -3.46
N GLU A 254 13.76 -14.24 -2.63
CA GLU A 254 15.05 -14.53 -1.99
C GLU A 254 14.95 -15.74 -1.05
N LEU A 255 13.94 -15.79 -0.17
CA LEU A 255 13.72 -16.95 0.70
C LEU A 255 13.57 -18.25 -0.10
N ARG A 256 12.92 -18.17 -1.27
CA ARG A 256 12.77 -19.30 -2.19
C ARG A 256 14.11 -19.67 -2.84
N ARG A 257 14.87 -18.69 -3.33
CA ARG A 257 16.17 -18.90 -3.99
C ARG A 257 17.21 -19.51 -3.06
N GLU A 258 17.26 -19.02 -1.82
CA GLU A 258 18.14 -19.54 -0.76
C GLU A 258 17.62 -20.87 -0.17
N GLY A 259 16.49 -21.36 -0.66
CA GLY A 259 15.85 -22.60 -0.23
C GLY A 259 15.32 -22.56 1.19
N ILE A 260 15.20 -21.39 1.83
CA ILE A 260 14.61 -21.25 3.17
C ILE A 260 13.14 -21.71 3.14
N VAL A 261 12.41 -21.31 2.10
CA VAL A 261 11.12 -21.92 1.73
C VAL A 261 11.35 -22.87 0.56
N VAL A 262 10.66 -24.01 0.56
CA VAL A 262 10.85 -25.09 -0.41
C VAL A 262 9.52 -25.50 -1.02
N VAL A 263 9.56 -26.13 -2.20
CA VAL A 263 8.37 -26.66 -2.86
C VAL A 263 7.73 -27.72 -1.97
N SER A 264 6.41 -27.62 -1.77
CA SER A 264 5.62 -28.63 -1.06
C SER A 264 5.47 -29.88 -1.92
N LYS A 265 5.67 -31.06 -1.33
CA LYS A 265 5.54 -32.36 -2.01
C LYS A 265 4.10 -32.85 -2.02
#